data_AF-A0A971RLM8-F1
#
_entry.id   AF-A0A971RLM8-F1
#
_cell.length_a   1.000
_cell.length_b   1.000
_cell.length_c   1.000
_cell.angle_alpha   90.00
_cell.angle_beta   90.00
_cell.angle_gamma   90.00
#
_symmetry.space_group_name_H-M   'P 1'
#
loop_
_entity.id
_entity.type
_entity.pdbx_description
1 polymer ?
#
loop_
_entity_poly.entity_id
_entity_poly.type
_entity_poly.pdbx_seq_one_letter_code
_entity_poly.pdbx_strand_id
1 'polypeptide(L)'
;MLAVAGFCFFLGWQLAGKDEPLRTTVPLPGLVTGKTVVIDAGHGGRDPGAVGKTGLTEKEITLDIALRLRRLFSRVGVYVVMTREKDQDYGDTGDLSRGTRKSRDLAYRAGLANASGADLLLSIHVNSFPQSIWSGAQCFYYAGNPESKELANAIQDELAARLGPNRRRPVAADYLMLKATRMPAVTVEVGFISNPREERLLADAAYREQLAEAIFAGAVAYFLRQRERAGSLPVIRQEEPSPAGLPPVSSLAPAPELPATARLYFAVPENKGPELRAEERELPDRAESRPALARCLLEELFAGPGEKSLLLPAVPPGGWLRELRVNGKTAVVDLKAELEPAVQGGTAELLAVYSIVNTLAVNLDLETVTLLVAGEKGRTLGGHLVLGEPLTPRFDLIGENR
;
A
#
# COMPACT_ATOMS: atom_id res chain seq x y z
N MET A 1 35.72 -15.26 7.37
CA MET A 1 35.68 -14.02 6.58
C MET A 1 35.43 -14.37 5.13
N LEU A 2 34.28 -14.00 4.57
CA LEU A 2 34.10 -13.64 3.16
C LEU A 2 32.68 -13.06 3.03
N ALA A 3 32.62 -11.75 2.82
CA ALA A 3 31.41 -10.95 2.71
C ALA A 3 30.87 -10.98 1.27
N VAL A 4 29.54 -11.07 1.16
CA VAL A 4 28.78 -10.94 -0.09
C VAL A 4 28.44 -9.46 -0.27
N ALA A 5 28.92 -8.85 -1.36
CA ALA A 5 28.66 -7.47 -1.73
C ALA A 5 27.33 -7.34 -2.48
N GLY A 6 26.46 -6.45 -1.99
CA GLY A 6 25.21 -6.04 -2.64
C GLY A 6 25.46 -5.11 -3.82
N PHE A 7 24.74 -5.37 -4.91
CA PHE A 7 24.85 -4.70 -6.20
C PHE A 7 24.09 -3.36 -6.17
N CYS A 8 24.82 -2.23 -6.23
CA CYS A 8 24.26 -0.90 -6.45
C CYS A 8 24.23 -0.60 -7.96
N PHE A 9 23.05 -0.35 -8.53
CA PHE A 9 22.93 0.20 -9.89
C PHE A 9 22.99 1.73 -9.83
N PHE A 10 24.12 2.30 -10.28
CA PHE A 10 24.22 3.69 -10.71
C PHE A 10 24.07 3.74 -12.24
N LEU A 11 23.19 4.59 -12.76
CA LEU A 11 23.25 5.03 -14.16
C LEU A 11 23.35 6.56 -14.17
N GLY A 12 24.53 7.06 -14.46
CA GLY A 12 24.79 8.48 -14.68
C GLY A 12 24.57 8.84 -16.14
N TRP A 13 23.90 9.97 -16.39
CA TRP A 13 23.94 10.67 -17.68
C TRP A 13 24.40 12.10 -17.42
N GLN A 14 25.58 12.45 -17.93
CA GLN A 14 26.05 13.83 -18.05
C GLN A 14 25.69 14.35 -19.43
N LEU A 15 24.85 15.37 -19.49
CA LEU A 15 24.99 16.49 -20.43
C LEU A 15 24.58 17.75 -19.67
N ALA A 16 25.53 18.68 -19.55
CA ALA A 16 25.41 19.89 -18.77
C ALA A 16 24.48 20.92 -19.46
N GLY A 17 23.46 21.35 -18.72
CA GLY A 17 22.70 22.58 -18.92
C GLY A 17 22.30 23.07 -17.54
N LYS A 18 22.67 24.30 -17.20
CA LYS A 18 22.52 24.89 -15.86
C LYS A 18 21.05 24.94 -15.45
N ASP A 19 20.66 24.07 -14.52
CA ASP A 19 19.65 24.23 -13.48
C ASP A 19 19.90 23.08 -12.48
N GLU A 20 20.16 23.39 -11.20
CA GLU A 20 20.37 22.35 -10.19
C GLU A 20 19.14 21.44 -10.12
N PRO A 21 19.30 20.10 -10.22
CA PRO A 21 18.19 19.21 -9.94
C PRO A 21 17.93 19.26 -8.44
N LEU A 22 16.75 19.75 -8.05
CA LEU A 22 16.17 19.50 -6.73
C LEU A 22 16.25 18.00 -6.48
N ARG A 23 17.21 17.57 -5.65
CA ARG A 23 17.28 16.19 -5.17
C ARG A 23 16.13 16.01 -4.18
N THR A 24 14.97 15.56 -4.67
CA THR A 24 13.84 15.14 -3.85
C THR A 24 14.26 13.91 -3.05
N THR A 25 14.60 14.11 -1.77
CA THR A 25 14.90 13.04 -0.80
C THR A 25 13.64 12.49 -0.12
N VAL A 26 12.46 12.63 -0.72
CA VAL A 26 11.23 12.03 -0.20
C VAL A 26 11.21 10.55 -0.61
N PRO A 27 11.21 9.59 0.33
CA PRO A 27 11.08 8.19 -0.03
C PRO A 27 9.71 7.97 -0.70
N LEU A 28 9.67 7.14 -1.75
CA LEU A 28 8.48 6.83 -2.56
C LEU A 28 7.17 6.64 -1.74
N PRO A 29 7.18 6.00 -0.55
CA PRO A 29 6.01 5.95 0.32
C PRO A 29 5.37 7.32 0.60
N GLY A 30 6.13 8.35 1.01
CA GLY A 30 5.58 9.67 1.34
C GLY A 30 4.90 10.39 0.17
N LEU A 31 5.16 9.95 -1.07
CA LEU A 31 4.61 10.56 -2.28
C LEU A 31 3.28 9.96 -2.75
N VAL A 32 2.99 8.71 -2.38
CA VAL A 32 1.76 8.00 -2.80
C VAL A 32 0.92 7.48 -1.62
N THR A 33 1.41 7.56 -0.38
CA THR A 33 0.65 7.19 0.83
C THR A 33 -0.71 7.90 0.88
N GLY A 34 -1.74 7.15 1.28
CA GLY A 34 -3.11 7.63 1.46
C GLY A 34 -3.95 7.63 0.17
N LYS A 35 -3.37 7.25 -0.97
CA LYS A 35 -4.09 7.01 -2.21
C LYS A 35 -4.87 5.70 -2.16
N THR A 36 -5.98 5.63 -2.88
CA THR A 36 -6.78 4.42 -3.05
C THR A 36 -6.72 3.94 -4.50
N VAL A 37 -6.36 2.68 -4.70
CA VAL A 37 -6.27 2.02 -6.02
C VAL A 37 -7.25 0.86 -6.06
N VAL A 38 -8.13 0.84 -7.06
CA VAL A 38 -8.91 -0.35 -7.38
C VAL A 38 -8.10 -1.25 -8.30
N ILE A 39 -7.97 -2.52 -7.95
CA ILE A 39 -7.39 -3.54 -8.81
C ILE A 39 -8.49 -4.51 -9.20
N ASP A 40 -8.80 -4.52 -10.49
CA ASP A 40 -9.74 -5.44 -11.08
C ASP A 40 -9.02 -6.62 -11.72
N ALA A 41 -9.14 -7.80 -11.11
CA ALA A 41 -8.67 -9.04 -11.72
C ALA A 41 -9.72 -9.54 -12.71
N GLY A 42 -9.48 -9.39 -14.00
CA GLY A 42 -10.43 -9.76 -15.05
C GLY A 42 -10.96 -11.20 -14.91
N HIS A 43 -12.20 -11.43 -15.36
CA HIS A 43 -12.85 -12.75 -15.35
C HIS A 43 -12.96 -13.38 -13.95
N GLY A 44 -13.13 -14.70 -13.85
CA GLY A 44 -13.25 -15.44 -12.60
C GLY A 44 -14.48 -16.34 -12.56
N GLY A 45 -14.51 -17.28 -11.62
CA GLY A 45 -15.60 -18.23 -11.45
C GLY A 45 -15.82 -19.05 -12.72
N ARG A 46 -17.04 -18.98 -13.27
CA ARG A 46 -17.43 -19.72 -14.49
C ARG A 46 -16.89 -19.09 -15.76
N ASP A 47 -16.37 -17.87 -15.71
CA ASP A 47 -15.73 -17.21 -16.84
C ASP A 47 -14.21 -17.42 -16.79
N PRO A 48 -13.64 -18.32 -17.61
CA PRO A 48 -12.20 -18.54 -17.63
C PRO A 48 -11.43 -17.39 -18.31
N GLY A 49 -12.13 -16.50 -19.03
CA GLY A 49 -11.52 -15.62 -20.02
C GLY A 49 -10.92 -16.41 -21.18
N ALA A 50 -9.84 -15.89 -21.77
CA ALA A 50 -9.08 -16.60 -22.79
C ALA A 50 -8.38 -17.85 -22.21
N VAL A 51 -8.31 -18.91 -23.01
CA VAL A 51 -7.66 -20.18 -22.65
C VAL A 51 -6.53 -20.45 -23.65
N GLY A 52 -5.32 -20.64 -23.14
CA GLY A 52 -4.14 -20.98 -23.92
C GLY A 52 -4.13 -22.42 -24.40
N LYS A 53 -3.18 -22.78 -25.28
CA LYS A 53 -3.07 -24.15 -25.82
C LYS A 53 -2.70 -25.19 -24.76
N THR A 54 -2.05 -24.77 -23.68
CA THR A 54 -1.65 -25.62 -22.56
C THR A 54 -2.75 -25.80 -21.51
N GLY A 55 -3.88 -25.08 -21.66
CA GLY A 55 -4.97 -25.04 -20.68
C GLY A 55 -4.85 -23.94 -19.64
N LEU A 56 -3.77 -23.15 -19.65
CA LEU A 56 -3.62 -21.96 -18.83
C LEU A 56 -4.78 -20.98 -19.11
N THR A 57 -5.41 -20.46 -18.04
CA THR A 57 -6.57 -19.57 -18.18
C THR A 57 -6.24 -18.14 -17.80
N GLU A 58 -6.85 -17.18 -18.49
CA GLU A 58 -6.72 -15.75 -18.22
C GLU A 58 -7.10 -15.42 -16.76
N LYS A 59 -8.16 -16.03 -16.22
CA LYS A 59 -8.60 -15.77 -14.85
C LYS A 59 -7.55 -16.10 -13.78
N GLU A 60 -6.69 -17.09 -14.03
CA GLU A 60 -5.59 -17.49 -13.12
C GLU A 60 -4.44 -16.49 -13.19
N ILE A 61 -4.06 -16.07 -14.39
CA ILE A 61 -2.99 -15.09 -14.62
C ILE A 61 -3.37 -13.74 -14.00
N THR A 62 -4.58 -13.27 -14.31
CA THR A 62 -5.09 -11.96 -13.86
C THR A 62 -5.21 -11.89 -12.34
N LEU A 63 -5.66 -12.95 -11.68
CA LEU A 63 -5.72 -13.00 -10.21
C LEU A 63 -4.33 -12.94 -9.58
N ASP A 64 -3.38 -13.73 -10.09
CA ASP A 64 -2.02 -13.76 -9.56
C ASP A 64 -1.33 -12.40 -9.67
N ILE A 65 -1.39 -11.75 -10.85
CA ILE A 65 -0.83 -10.42 -11.05
C ILE A 65 -1.53 -9.37 -10.16
N ALA A 66 -2.86 -9.44 -10.04
CA ALA A 66 -3.61 -8.52 -9.20
C ALA A 66 -3.23 -8.64 -7.71
N LEU A 67 -3.03 -9.85 -7.20
CA LEU A 67 -2.58 -10.08 -5.82
C LEU A 67 -1.15 -9.58 -5.58
N ARG A 68 -0.26 -9.67 -6.57
CA ARG A 68 1.09 -9.08 -6.50
C ARG A 68 1.03 -7.56 -6.48
N LEU A 69 0.22 -6.96 -7.36
CA LEU A 69 -0.01 -5.51 -7.36
C LEU A 69 -0.56 -5.03 -6.03
N ARG A 70 -1.52 -5.75 -5.44
CA ARG A 70 -2.03 -5.46 -4.09
C ARG A 70 -0.88 -5.39 -3.08
N ARG A 71 -0.01 -6.41 -3.05
CA ARG A 71 1.17 -6.42 -2.17
C ARG A 71 2.08 -5.21 -2.40
N LEU A 72 2.36 -4.86 -3.65
CA LEU A 72 3.25 -3.74 -3.99
C LEU A 72 2.68 -2.39 -3.56
N PHE A 73 1.40 -2.13 -3.84
CA PHE A 73 0.73 -0.89 -3.44
C PHE A 73 0.59 -0.77 -1.92
N SER A 74 0.20 -1.84 -1.23
CA SER A 74 0.02 -1.79 0.22
C SER A 74 1.34 -1.51 0.96
N ARG A 75 2.50 -1.95 0.42
CA ARG A 75 3.84 -1.65 0.98
C ARG A 75 4.21 -0.16 0.96
N VAL A 76 3.58 0.63 0.10
CA VAL A 76 3.84 2.08 -0.01
C VAL A 76 2.68 2.92 0.50
N GLY A 77 1.85 2.36 1.39
CA GLY A 77 0.76 3.09 2.05
C GLY A 77 -0.42 3.41 1.13
N VAL A 78 -0.56 2.72 0.00
CA VAL A 78 -1.71 2.84 -0.91
C VAL A 78 -2.78 1.83 -0.48
N TYR A 79 -4.00 2.31 -0.23
CA TYR A 79 -5.16 1.47 0.04
C TYR A 79 -5.60 0.75 -1.23
N VAL A 80 -5.82 -0.56 -1.16
CA VAL A 80 -6.14 -1.38 -2.32
C VAL A 80 -7.53 -1.99 -2.18
N VAL A 81 -8.39 -1.72 -3.17
CA VAL A 81 -9.70 -2.35 -3.29
C VAL A 81 -9.64 -3.38 -4.41
N MET A 82 -9.72 -4.66 -4.05
CA MET A 82 -9.77 -5.75 -5.02
C MET A 82 -11.19 -5.98 -5.50
N THR A 83 -11.42 -6.14 -6.81
CA THR A 83 -12.74 -6.56 -7.30
C THR A 83 -13.03 -8.03 -7.03
N ARG A 84 -11.98 -8.86 -6.92
CA ARG A 84 -12.03 -10.24 -6.42
C ARG A 84 -10.68 -10.66 -5.87
N GLU A 85 -10.69 -11.53 -4.87
CA GLU A 85 -9.47 -12.10 -4.24
C GLU A 85 -9.34 -13.61 -4.40
N LYS A 86 -10.36 -14.26 -4.97
CA LYS A 86 -10.41 -15.69 -5.25
C LYS A 86 -11.01 -15.93 -6.63
N ASP A 87 -11.07 -17.20 -7.03
CA ASP A 87 -11.73 -17.60 -8.27
C ASP A 87 -13.26 -17.52 -8.12
N GLN A 88 -13.81 -16.33 -8.39
CA GLN A 88 -15.24 -16.05 -8.31
C GLN A 88 -15.69 -15.05 -9.38
N ASP A 89 -16.99 -15.09 -9.70
CA ASP A 89 -17.71 -14.04 -10.43
C ASP A 89 -18.94 -13.60 -9.62
N TYR A 90 -19.52 -12.46 -9.99
CA TYR A 90 -20.71 -11.88 -9.37
C TYR A 90 -21.95 -11.98 -10.29
N GLY A 91 -21.87 -12.84 -11.31
CA GLY A 91 -22.94 -13.07 -12.27
C GLY A 91 -23.85 -14.25 -11.90
N ASP A 92 -23.45 -15.08 -10.94
CA ASP A 92 -24.13 -16.35 -10.65
C ASP A 92 -25.43 -16.17 -9.83
N THR A 93 -26.56 -16.08 -10.55
CA THR A 93 -27.89 -16.38 -10.01
C THR A 93 -28.64 -17.29 -11.00
N GLY A 94 -28.30 -18.58 -11.03
CA GLY A 94 -29.02 -19.59 -11.82
C GLY A 94 -28.66 -19.64 -13.32
N ASP A 95 -29.57 -20.15 -14.15
CA ASP A 95 -29.37 -20.40 -15.59
C ASP A 95 -29.48 -19.14 -16.46
N LEU A 96 -28.65 -18.14 -16.16
CA LEU A 96 -28.54 -16.93 -16.97
C LEU A 96 -27.61 -17.14 -18.17
N SER A 97 -27.95 -16.49 -19.29
CA SER A 97 -27.10 -16.45 -20.49
C SER A 97 -25.70 -15.92 -20.14
N ARG A 98 -24.68 -16.38 -20.87
CA ARG A 98 -23.29 -15.94 -20.67
C ARG A 98 -23.15 -14.41 -20.73
N GLY A 99 -23.84 -13.76 -21.67
CA GLY A 99 -23.81 -12.30 -21.83
C GLY A 99 -24.43 -11.55 -20.65
N THR A 100 -25.57 -12.04 -20.14
CA THR A 100 -26.24 -11.45 -18.97
C THR A 100 -25.38 -11.59 -17.71
N ARG A 101 -24.77 -12.76 -17.49
CA ARG A 101 -23.86 -13.00 -16.36
C ARG A 101 -22.66 -12.06 -16.41
N LYS A 102 -21.98 -11.97 -17.55
CA LYS A 102 -20.85 -11.07 -17.76
C LYS A 102 -21.24 -9.61 -17.51
N SER A 103 -22.40 -9.18 -18.01
CA SER A 103 -22.87 -7.80 -17.82
C SER A 103 -23.13 -7.48 -16.35
N ARG A 104 -23.70 -8.42 -15.59
CA ARG A 104 -23.94 -8.26 -14.14
C ARG A 104 -22.64 -8.25 -13.34
N ASP A 105 -21.73 -9.16 -13.65
CA ASP A 105 -20.41 -9.20 -13.03
C ASP A 105 -19.65 -7.88 -13.23
N LEU A 106 -19.59 -7.38 -14.47
CA LEU A 106 -18.97 -6.08 -14.76
C LEU A 106 -19.69 -4.91 -14.09
N ALA A 107 -21.02 -4.92 -14.04
CA ALA A 107 -21.79 -3.89 -13.34
C ALA A 107 -21.49 -3.87 -11.84
N TYR A 108 -21.36 -5.04 -11.21
CA TYR A 108 -20.98 -5.15 -9.80
C TYR A 108 -19.58 -4.57 -9.56
N ARG A 109 -18.60 -4.96 -10.39
CA ARG A 109 -17.21 -4.48 -10.28
C ARG A 109 -17.10 -2.98 -10.47
N ALA A 110 -17.79 -2.43 -11.47
CA ALA A 110 -17.84 -0.98 -11.69
C ALA A 110 -18.53 -0.25 -10.52
N GLY A 111 -19.60 -0.83 -9.96
CA GLY A 111 -20.27 -0.31 -8.78
C GLY A 111 -19.34 -0.25 -7.56
N LEU A 112 -18.63 -1.34 -7.28
CA LEU A 112 -17.62 -1.42 -6.23
C LEU A 112 -16.53 -0.36 -6.41
N ALA A 113 -15.99 -0.25 -7.62
CA ALA A 113 -14.95 0.74 -7.94
C ALA A 113 -15.46 2.19 -7.72
N ASN A 114 -16.68 2.50 -8.14
CA ASN A 114 -17.24 3.83 -7.97
C ASN A 114 -17.55 4.19 -6.52
N ALA A 115 -17.86 3.19 -5.69
CA ALA A 115 -18.17 3.38 -4.28
C ALA A 115 -16.93 3.53 -3.39
N SER A 116 -15.73 3.19 -3.89
CA SER A 116 -14.51 3.13 -3.07
C SER A 116 -13.79 4.46 -2.87
N GLY A 117 -14.17 5.52 -3.61
CA GLY A 117 -13.42 6.77 -3.61
C GLY A 117 -12.00 6.63 -4.17
N ALA A 118 -11.77 5.66 -5.07
CA ALA A 118 -10.45 5.39 -5.63
C ALA A 118 -9.90 6.53 -6.50
N ASP A 119 -8.60 6.77 -6.39
CA ASP A 119 -7.85 7.70 -7.24
C ASP A 119 -7.57 7.12 -8.62
N LEU A 120 -7.51 5.79 -8.77
CA LEU A 120 -7.44 5.12 -10.08
C LEU A 120 -7.95 3.68 -10.03
N LEU A 121 -8.19 3.11 -11.22
CA LEU A 121 -8.53 1.72 -11.44
C LEU A 121 -7.55 1.06 -12.43
N LEU A 122 -7.06 -0.12 -12.05
CA LEU A 122 -6.24 -1.00 -12.89
C LEU A 122 -7.00 -2.30 -13.15
N SER A 123 -7.47 -2.51 -14.38
CA SER A 123 -8.13 -3.77 -14.79
C SER A 123 -7.14 -4.65 -15.54
N ILE A 124 -6.80 -5.79 -14.97
CA ILE A 124 -5.76 -6.70 -15.48
C ILE A 124 -6.41 -7.78 -16.33
N HIS A 125 -5.94 -7.93 -17.56
CA HIS A 125 -6.46 -8.85 -18.57
C HIS A 125 -5.34 -9.52 -19.37
N VAL A 126 -5.67 -10.56 -20.12
CA VAL A 126 -4.75 -11.24 -21.04
C VAL A 126 -5.36 -11.32 -22.43
N ASN A 127 -4.64 -10.81 -23.42
CA ASN A 127 -5.15 -10.70 -24.77
C ASN A 127 -5.16 -12.07 -25.45
N SER A 128 -6.00 -12.21 -26.47
CA SER A 128 -6.04 -13.40 -27.30
C SER A 128 -6.58 -13.06 -28.68
N PHE A 129 -5.80 -13.36 -29.71
CA PHE A 129 -6.22 -13.28 -31.11
C PHE A 129 -6.11 -14.63 -31.81
N PRO A 130 -6.92 -14.88 -32.86
CA PRO A 130 -6.83 -16.11 -33.65
C PRO A 130 -5.42 -16.39 -34.19
N GLN A 131 -4.68 -15.34 -34.57
CA GLN A 131 -3.29 -15.46 -35.00
C GLN A 131 -2.34 -15.47 -33.80
N SER A 132 -1.51 -16.51 -33.70
CA SER A 132 -0.57 -16.71 -32.59
C SER A 132 0.73 -15.89 -32.70
N ILE A 133 0.79 -14.93 -33.63
CA ILE A 133 2.00 -14.13 -33.91
C ILE A 133 2.07 -12.85 -33.08
N TRP A 134 0.92 -12.40 -32.55
CA TRP A 134 0.84 -11.15 -31.82
C TRP A 134 1.48 -11.29 -30.45
N SER A 135 2.20 -10.25 -30.02
CA SER A 135 2.84 -10.22 -28.70
C SER A 135 2.88 -8.81 -28.11
N GLY A 136 3.28 -8.70 -26.85
CA GLY A 136 3.53 -7.46 -26.11
C GLY A 136 2.33 -6.99 -25.30
N ALA A 137 2.58 -6.50 -24.08
CA ALA A 137 1.55 -5.93 -23.22
C ALA A 137 1.01 -4.61 -23.79
N GLN A 138 -0.29 -4.34 -23.60
CA GLN A 138 -0.95 -3.15 -24.12
C GLN A 138 -1.93 -2.54 -23.12
N CYS A 139 -1.84 -1.23 -22.93
CA CYS A 139 -2.81 -0.47 -22.14
C CYS A 139 -3.97 0.05 -23.00
N PHE A 140 -5.17 0.03 -22.44
CA PHE A 140 -6.37 0.60 -23.03
C PHE A 140 -7.02 1.59 -22.07
N TYR A 141 -7.56 2.68 -22.61
CA TYR A 141 -8.18 3.76 -21.85
C TYR A 141 -9.46 4.24 -22.52
N TYR A 142 -10.37 4.88 -21.79
CA TYR A 142 -11.54 5.52 -22.40
C TYR A 142 -11.17 6.90 -22.96
N ALA A 143 -11.49 7.18 -24.22
CA ALA A 143 -11.15 8.44 -24.88
C ALA A 143 -11.73 9.68 -24.17
N GLY A 144 -12.87 9.53 -23.49
CA GLY A 144 -13.52 10.60 -22.75
C GLY A 144 -12.87 10.96 -21.42
N ASN A 145 -11.80 10.25 -21.01
CA ASN A 145 -11.05 10.54 -19.79
C ASN A 145 -9.56 10.81 -20.11
N PRO A 146 -9.14 12.09 -20.17
CA PRO A 146 -7.74 12.45 -20.43
C PRO A 146 -6.76 11.91 -19.39
N GLU A 147 -7.17 11.83 -18.12
CA GLU A 147 -6.33 11.29 -17.04
C GLU A 147 -6.09 9.79 -17.22
N SER A 148 -7.10 9.03 -17.67
CA SER A 148 -6.92 7.62 -18.06
C SER A 148 -5.88 7.47 -19.17
N LYS A 149 -5.84 8.39 -20.14
CA LYS A 149 -4.82 8.38 -21.20
C LYS A 149 -3.42 8.61 -20.63
N GLU A 150 -3.26 9.53 -19.70
CA GLU A 150 -1.97 9.80 -19.06
C GLU A 150 -1.49 8.60 -18.23
N LEU A 151 -2.38 8.01 -17.43
CA LEU A 151 -2.12 6.79 -16.67
C LEU A 151 -1.72 5.63 -17.60
N ALA A 152 -2.43 5.43 -18.71
CA ALA A 152 -2.14 4.38 -19.67
C ALA A 152 -0.77 4.56 -20.33
N ASN A 153 -0.36 5.80 -20.63
CA ASN A 153 0.98 6.08 -21.15
C ASN A 153 2.06 5.77 -20.11
N ALA A 154 1.89 6.22 -18.87
CA ALA A 154 2.86 5.96 -17.80
C ALA A 154 3.07 4.45 -17.56
N ILE A 155 1.99 3.67 -17.55
CA ILE A 155 2.07 2.21 -17.41
C ILE A 155 2.71 1.55 -18.65
N GLN A 156 2.31 1.96 -19.85
CA GLN A 156 2.87 1.39 -21.09
C GLN A 156 4.38 1.66 -21.23
N ASP A 157 4.85 2.84 -20.83
CA ASP A 157 6.26 3.19 -20.87
C ASP A 157 7.10 2.26 -19.97
N GLU A 158 6.64 1.97 -18.75
CA GLU A 158 7.30 1.03 -17.83
C GLU A 158 7.24 -0.42 -18.32
N LEU A 159 6.09 -0.85 -18.86
CA LEU A 159 5.97 -2.17 -19.50
C LEU A 159 6.95 -2.35 -20.67
N ALA A 160 7.13 -1.30 -21.48
CA ALA A 160 8.05 -1.31 -22.61
C ALA A 160 9.52 -1.26 -22.18
N ALA A 161 9.83 -0.53 -21.10
CA ALA A 161 11.19 -0.42 -20.59
C ALA A 161 11.68 -1.71 -19.92
N ARG A 162 10.80 -2.44 -19.22
CA ARG A 162 11.21 -3.55 -18.33
C ARG A 162 11.08 -4.95 -18.91
N LEU A 163 10.12 -5.21 -19.81
CA LEU A 163 9.69 -6.59 -20.12
C LEU A 163 10.10 -7.10 -21.51
N GLY A 164 11.13 -6.49 -22.11
CA GLY A 164 11.66 -6.86 -23.43
C GLY A 164 11.02 -6.07 -24.57
N PRO A 165 11.19 -6.48 -25.85
CA PRO A 165 10.76 -5.69 -26.98
C PRO A 165 9.22 -5.64 -27.08
N ASN A 166 8.64 -4.63 -26.43
CA ASN A 166 7.24 -4.26 -26.52
C ASN A 166 7.11 -2.91 -27.23
N ARG A 167 6.58 -2.93 -28.46
CA ARG A 167 6.41 -1.73 -29.30
C ARG A 167 4.99 -1.18 -29.27
N ARG A 168 4.13 -1.73 -28.41
CA ARG A 168 2.73 -1.32 -28.33
C ARG A 168 2.60 0.07 -27.73
N ARG A 169 1.53 0.74 -28.13
CA ARG A 169 1.14 2.05 -27.60
C ARG A 169 -0.24 1.93 -26.97
N PRO A 170 -0.57 2.78 -25.99
CA PRO A 170 -1.90 2.78 -25.41
C PRO A 170 -2.94 3.13 -26.47
N VAL A 171 -4.08 2.45 -26.44
CA VAL A 171 -5.17 2.65 -27.41
C VAL A 171 -6.46 2.98 -26.70
N ALA A 172 -7.23 3.92 -27.26
CA ALA A 172 -8.56 4.21 -26.76
C ALA A 172 -9.51 3.02 -27.04
N ALA A 173 -10.31 2.62 -26.05
CA ALA A 173 -11.29 1.56 -26.18
C ALA A 173 -12.58 1.85 -25.40
N ASP A 174 -13.69 1.27 -25.87
CA ASP A 174 -15.02 1.38 -25.28
C ASP A 174 -15.34 0.23 -24.31
N TYR A 175 -14.36 -0.23 -23.52
CA TYR A 175 -14.58 -1.29 -22.54
C TYR A 175 -15.50 -0.82 -21.40
N LEU A 176 -16.44 -1.68 -21.00
CA LEU A 176 -17.47 -1.31 -20.02
C LEU A 176 -16.86 -0.80 -18.70
N MET A 177 -15.83 -1.46 -18.17
CA MET A 177 -15.15 -1.01 -16.95
C MET A 177 -14.57 0.40 -17.09
N LEU A 178 -14.00 0.74 -18.26
CA LEU A 178 -13.42 2.07 -18.51
C LEU A 178 -14.48 3.16 -18.65
N LYS A 179 -15.66 2.82 -19.16
CA LYS A 179 -16.78 3.76 -19.37
C LYS A 179 -17.64 3.96 -18.14
N ALA A 180 -17.83 2.89 -17.37
CA ALA A 180 -18.76 2.87 -16.24
C ALA A 180 -18.13 3.35 -14.94
N THR A 181 -16.82 3.62 -14.92
CA THR A 181 -16.09 4.07 -13.73
C THR A 181 -15.71 5.54 -13.79
N ARG A 182 -15.66 6.18 -12.62
CA ARG A 182 -15.52 7.65 -12.49
C ARG A 182 -14.09 8.12 -12.28
N MET A 183 -13.21 7.26 -11.79
CA MET A 183 -11.79 7.54 -11.62
C MET A 183 -11.01 7.26 -12.92
N PRO A 184 -9.78 7.78 -13.05
CA PRO A 184 -8.85 7.34 -14.09
C PRO A 184 -8.71 5.82 -14.09
N ALA A 185 -9.17 5.20 -15.17
CA ALA A 185 -9.19 3.76 -15.35
C ALA A 185 -8.36 3.32 -16.55
N VAL A 186 -7.62 2.22 -16.40
CA VAL A 186 -6.85 1.56 -17.46
C VAL A 186 -7.08 0.06 -17.45
N THR A 187 -7.28 -0.53 -18.63
CA THR A 187 -7.20 -1.97 -18.83
C THR A 187 -5.79 -2.32 -19.32
N VAL A 188 -5.09 -3.18 -18.60
CA VAL A 188 -3.75 -3.65 -18.96
C VAL A 188 -3.87 -5.07 -19.48
N GLU A 189 -3.76 -5.22 -20.79
CA GLU A 189 -3.58 -6.53 -21.43
C GLU A 189 -2.11 -6.94 -21.29
N VAL A 190 -1.78 -7.89 -20.41
CA VAL A 190 -0.39 -8.16 -20.01
C VAL A 190 0.44 -8.95 -21.03
N GLY A 191 -0.21 -9.45 -22.08
CA GLY A 191 0.38 -10.26 -23.14
C GLY A 191 -0.70 -11.01 -23.92
N PHE A 192 -0.32 -11.86 -24.86
CA PHE A 192 -1.20 -12.64 -25.72
C PHE A 192 -1.12 -14.14 -25.37
N ILE A 193 -2.13 -14.68 -24.70
CA ILE A 193 -2.16 -16.11 -24.34
C ILE A 193 -2.24 -17.01 -25.58
N SER A 194 -2.68 -16.48 -26.72
CA SER A 194 -2.68 -17.22 -27.99
C SER A 194 -1.29 -17.36 -28.62
N ASN A 195 -0.29 -16.61 -28.15
CA ASN A 195 1.10 -16.71 -28.59
C ASN A 195 1.88 -17.72 -27.72
N PRO A 196 2.41 -18.83 -28.27
CA PRO A 196 3.09 -19.87 -27.49
C PRO A 196 4.33 -19.42 -26.71
N ARG A 197 4.98 -18.32 -27.13
CA ARG A 197 6.09 -17.74 -26.36
C ARG A 197 5.54 -16.97 -25.16
N GLU A 198 4.52 -16.16 -25.36
CA GLU A 198 3.94 -15.37 -24.27
C GLU A 198 3.14 -16.22 -23.29
N GLU A 199 2.45 -17.27 -23.76
CA GLU A 199 1.80 -18.25 -22.88
C GLU A 199 2.81 -18.88 -21.90
N ARG A 200 4.02 -19.23 -22.38
CA ARG A 200 5.11 -19.74 -21.53
C ARG A 200 5.62 -18.70 -20.53
N LEU A 201 5.72 -17.44 -20.94
CA LEU A 201 6.08 -16.34 -20.04
C LEU A 201 4.99 -16.09 -19.00
N LEU A 202 3.72 -16.09 -19.39
CA LEU A 202 2.58 -15.86 -18.49
C LEU A 202 2.37 -17.01 -17.50
N ALA A 203 2.79 -18.23 -17.84
CA ALA A 203 2.86 -19.34 -16.90
C ALA A 203 3.94 -19.14 -15.81
N ASP A 204 5.02 -18.43 -16.14
CA ASP A 204 6.15 -18.18 -15.25
C ASP A 204 5.78 -17.18 -14.14
N ALA A 205 6.04 -17.56 -12.88
CA ALA A 205 5.71 -16.75 -11.72
C ALA A 205 6.63 -15.53 -11.55
N ALA A 206 7.90 -15.62 -11.97
CA ALA A 206 8.84 -14.50 -11.93
C ALA A 206 8.50 -13.47 -13.00
N TYR A 207 8.07 -13.91 -14.19
CA TYR A 207 7.59 -12.98 -15.22
C TYR A 207 6.32 -12.24 -14.78
N ARG A 208 5.39 -12.92 -14.10
CA ARG A 208 4.20 -12.27 -13.50
C ARG A 208 4.56 -11.26 -12.40
N GLU A 209 5.64 -11.50 -11.65
CA GLU A 209 6.20 -10.50 -10.73
C GLU A 209 6.71 -9.26 -11.46
N GLN A 210 7.52 -9.45 -12.51
CA GLN A 210 8.05 -8.33 -13.30
C GLN A 210 6.93 -7.51 -13.95
N LEU A 211 5.86 -8.17 -14.42
CA LEU A 211 4.64 -7.52 -14.90
C LEU A 211 3.99 -6.64 -13.84
N ALA A 212 3.79 -7.17 -12.63
CA ALA A 212 3.22 -6.41 -11.52
C ALA A 212 4.12 -5.22 -11.13
N GLU A 213 5.43 -5.40 -11.06
CA GLU A 213 6.40 -4.34 -10.76
C GLU A 213 6.37 -3.21 -11.82
N ALA A 214 6.28 -3.55 -13.10
CA ALA A 214 6.19 -2.57 -14.18
C ALA A 214 4.88 -1.77 -14.13
N ILE A 215 3.75 -2.44 -13.91
CA ILE A 215 2.44 -1.77 -13.77
C ILE A 215 2.42 -0.86 -12.54
N PHE A 216 2.94 -1.35 -11.41
CA PHE A 216 3.08 -0.57 -10.18
C PHE A 216 3.93 0.68 -10.40
N ALA A 217 5.11 0.54 -11.01
CA ALA A 217 6.00 1.66 -11.30
C ALA A 217 5.32 2.73 -12.16
N GLY A 218 4.56 2.32 -13.18
CA GLY A 218 3.85 3.25 -14.06
C GLY A 218 2.73 4.01 -13.36
N ALA A 219 1.97 3.32 -12.50
CA ALA A 219 0.94 3.95 -11.69
C ALA A 219 1.52 4.92 -10.65
N VAL A 220 2.64 4.56 -10.02
CA VAL A 220 3.37 5.46 -9.11
C VAL A 220 3.88 6.69 -9.87
N ALA A 221 4.50 6.50 -11.04
CA ALA A 221 4.96 7.61 -11.88
C ALA A 221 3.81 8.57 -12.27
N TYR A 222 2.62 8.03 -12.53
CA TYR A 222 1.42 8.84 -12.75
C TYR A 222 1.06 9.69 -11.52
N PHE A 223 1.01 9.10 -10.32
CA PHE A 223 0.73 9.85 -9.10
C PHE A 223 1.76 10.95 -8.81
N LEU A 224 3.05 10.68 -9.08
CA LEU A 224 4.12 11.68 -8.92
C LEU A 224 3.89 12.90 -9.81
N ARG A 225 3.59 12.67 -11.10
CA ARG A 225 3.30 13.75 -12.05
C ARG A 225 2.07 14.56 -11.66
N GLN A 226 1.04 13.92 -11.11
CA GLN A 226 -0.15 14.62 -10.62
C GLN A 226 0.19 15.53 -9.43
N ARG A 227 1.01 15.06 -8.49
CA ARG A 227 1.48 15.88 -7.35
C ARG A 227 2.37 17.04 -7.77
N GLU A 228 3.28 16.83 -8.72
CA GLU A 228 4.12 17.89 -9.30
C GLU A 228 3.28 19.01 -9.90
N ARG A 229 2.27 18.66 -10.70
CA ARG A 229 1.34 19.62 -11.30
C ARG A 229 0.51 20.36 -10.26
N ALA A 230 0.14 19.70 -9.16
CA ALA A 230 -0.58 20.31 -8.05
C ALA A 230 0.32 21.20 -7.15
N GLY A 231 1.62 21.37 -7.46
CA GLY A 231 2.54 22.21 -6.69
C GLY A 231 2.76 21.73 -5.25
N SER A 232 2.47 20.46 -4.96
CA SER A 232 2.34 19.92 -3.59
C SER A 232 3.59 19.18 -3.11
N LEU A 233 4.76 19.42 -3.69
CA LEU A 233 6.01 18.82 -3.22
C LEU A 233 6.51 19.57 -1.96
N PRO A 234 6.81 18.89 -0.85
CA PRO A 234 7.43 19.53 0.29
C PRO A 234 8.85 19.99 -0.08
N VAL A 235 9.09 21.30 -0.04
CA VAL A 235 10.44 21.87 -0.07
C VAL A 235 11.00 21.75 1.35
N ILE A 236 11.81 20.72 1.61
CA ILE A 236 12.53 20.59 2.87
C ILE A 236 13.77 21.50 2.79
N ARG A 237 13.78 22.59 3.57
CA ARG A 237 15.01 23.33 3.88
C ARG A 237 15.75 22.55 4.97
N GLN A 238 17.03 22.24 4.75
CA GLN A 238 17.87 21.65 5.79
C GLN A 238 18.15 22.69 6.87
N GLU A 239 17.74 22.43 8.11
CA GLU A 239 18.29 23.11 9.29
C GLU A 239 19.42 22.24 9.87
N GLU A 240 20.58 22.86 10.10
CA GLU A 240 21.71 22.23 10.77
C GLU A 240 21.46 22.13 12.29
N PRO A 241 21.95 21.06 12.96
CA PRO A 241 21.77 20.91 14.41
C PRO A 241 22.68 21.86 15.22
N SER A 242 22.08 22.55 16.20
CA SER A 242 22.78 23.40 17.17
C SER A 242 23.52 22.58 18.24
N PRO A 243 24.74 22.97 18.66
CA PRO A 243 25.49 22.25 19.70
C PRO A 243 25.18 22.81 21.10
N ALA A 244 24.64 22.00 22.01
CA ALA A 244 24.65 22.29 23.44
C ALA A 244 24.80 20.99 24.25
N GLY A 245 25.80 20.97 25.13
CA GLY A 245 26.32 19.78 25.80
C GLY A 245 25.50 19.23 26.97
N LEU A 246 25.83 17.99 27.33
CA LEU A 246 25.24 17.20 28.42
C LEU A 246 25.88 17.53 29.79
N PRO A 247 25.10 17.58 30.89
CA PRO A 247 25.63 17.51 32.25
C PRO A 247 25.80 16.05 32.72
N PRO A 248 26.57 15.79 33.80
CA PRO A 248 26.98 14.43 34.18
C PRO A 248 25.91 13.67 34.98
N VAL A 249 25.95 12.35 34.82
CA VAL A 249 25.08 11.33 35.44
C VAL A 249 25.50 11.04 36.88
N SER A 250 24.53 10.88 37.80
CA SER A 250 24.76 10.23 39.09
C SER A 250 23.63 9.26 39.49
N SER A 251 24.10 8.06 39.85
CA SER A 251 23.60 6.94 40.64
C SER A 251 22.23 6.28 40.34
N LEU A 252 22.39 5.09 39.76
CA LEU A 252 21.53 3.91 39.67
C LEU A 252 20.67 3.56 40.90
N ALA A 253 19.41 3.21 40.63
CA ALA A 253 18.73 2.06 41.23
C ALA A 253 18.53 1.01 40.11
N PRO A 254 18.51 -0.31 40.40
CA PRO A 254 18.36 -1.32 39.36
C PRO A 254 16.97 -1.21 38.70
N ALA A 255 16.96 -0.92 37.41
CA ALA A 255 15.75 -0.94 36.60
C ALA A 255 15.20 -2.38 36.53
N PRO A 256 13.86 -2.56 36.55
CA PRO A 256 13.26 -3.87 36.36
C PRO A 256 13.69 -4.45 35.00
N GLU A 257 13.88 -5.76 34.92
CA GLU A 257 14.20 -6.47 33.68
C GLU A 257 13.05 -6.28 32.67
N LEU A 258 13.28 -5.40 31.69
CA LEU A 258 12.37 -5.15 30.58
C LEU A 258 12.59 -6.20 29.48
N PRO A 259 11.54 -6.58 28.74
CA PRO A 259 11.63 -7.64 27.74
C PRO A 259 12.59 -7.26 26.60
N ALA A 260 13.41 -8.22 26.16
CA ALA A 260 14.36 -8.05 25.06
C ALA A 260 13.66 -7.95 23.68
N THR A 261 12.42 -8.40 23.59
CA THR A 261 11.59 -8.38 22.39
C THR A 261 10.26 -7.69 22.68
N ALA A 262 9.75 -6.95 21.69
CA ALA A 262 8.49 -6.23 21.76
C ALA A 262 7.48 -6.76 20.73
N ARG A 263 6.20 -6.68 21.09
CA ARG A 263 5.08 -6.94 20.17
C ARG A 263 4.53 -5.64 19.61
N LEU A 264 4.75 -5.39 18.33
CA LEU A 264 4.23 -4.23 17.64
C LEU A 264 3.02 -4.63 16.80
N TYR A 265 1.90 -3.93 16.95
CA TYR A 265 0.64 -4.33 16.33
C TYR A 265 0.37 -3.55 15.04
N PHE A 266 0.28 -4.28 13.94
CA PHE A 266 0.10 -3.75 12.59
C PHE A 266 -1.18 -4.28 11.95
N ALA A 267 -1.74 -3.56 10.98
CA ALA A 267 -2.96 -3.98 10.30
C ALA A 267 -2.70 -5.20 9.42
N VAL A 268 -3.66 -6.12 9.34
CA VAL A 268 -3.59 -7.21 8.38
C VAL A 268 -3.99 -6.72 6.98
N PRO A 269 -3.38 -7.26 5.91
CA PRO A 269 -3.77 -6.92 4.54
C PRO A 269 -5.11 -7.56 4.12
N GLU A 270 -5.70 -8.44 4.94
CA GLU A 270 -6.97 -9.12 4.64
C GLU A 270 -8.16 -8.24 5.03
N ASN A 271 -9.04 -7.88 4.09
CA ASN A 271 -10.23 -7.04 4.31
C ASN A 271 -11.40 -7.80 5.00
N LYS A 272 -11.14 -8.67 5.97
CA LYS A 272 -12.19 -9.43 6.69
C LYS A 272 -12.74 -8.70 7.92
N GLY A 273 -12.16 -7.57 8.30
CA GLY A 273 -12.58 -6.77 9.46
C GLY A 273 -11.42 -5.94 10.01
N PRO A 274 -11.66 -5.15 11.08
CA PRO A 274 -10.59 -4.44 11.78
C PRO A 274 -9.74 -5.45 12.58
N GLU A 275 -8.66 -5.94 11.98
CA GLU A 275 -7.74 -6.88 12.64
C GLU A 275 -6.31 -6.31 12.63
N LEU A 276 -5.66 -6.43 13.78
CA LEU A 276 -4.26 -6.13 14.02
C LEU A 276 -3.53 -7.44 14.34
N ARG A 277 -2.28 -7.58 13.90
CA ARG A 277 -1.41 -8.70 14.26
C ARG A 277 -0.10 -8.22 14.83
N ALA A 278 0.40 -8.98 15.79
CA ALA A 278 1.71 -8.74 16.38
C ALA A 278 2.82 -9.11 15.38
N GLU A 279 3.81 -8.23 15.29
CA GLU A 279 5.14 -8.53 14.82
C GLU A 279 6.09 -8.46 16.01
N GLU A 280 6.88 -9.52 16.22
CA GLU A 280 7.91 -9.52 17.25
C GLU A 280 9.16 -8.79 16.74
N ARG A 281 9.62 -7.79 17.50
CA ARG A 281 10.74 -6.90 17.17
C ARG A 281 11.77 -6.94 18.29
N GLU A 282 13.04 -7.16 17.95
CA GLU A 282 14.13 -6.90 18.89
C GLU A 282 14.27 -5.39 19.07
N LEU A 283 14.26 -4.91 20.31
CA LEU A 283 14.44 -3.49 20.57
C LEU A 283 15.94 -3.14 20.61
N PRO A 284 16.35 -1.99 20.06
CA PRO A 284 17.71 -1.49 20.22
C PRO A 284 18.05 -1.28 21.71
N ASP A 285 19.35 -1.29 22.04
CA ASP A 285 19.91 -1.43 23.41
C ASP A 285 19.11 -0.77 24.55
N ARG A 286 19.05 -1.52 25.66
CA ARG A 286 18.11 -1.44 26.79
C ARG A 286 17.63 -0.03 27.15
N ALA A 287 16.34 0.21 26.90
CA ALA A 287 15.60 1.32 27.49
C ALA A 287 15.77 1.34 29.02
N GLU A 288 16.30 2.45 29.55
CA GLU A 288 16.66 2.57 30.97
C GLU A 288 15.44 2.84 31.89
N SER A 289 14.26 3.09 31.31
CA SER A 289 13.03 3.39 32.05
C SER A 289 11.77 3.03 31.26
N ARG A 290 10.62 2.90 31.95
CA ARG A 290 9.30 2.65 31.30
C ARG A 290 8.94 3.73 30.26
N PRO A 291 9.14 5.04 30.51
CA PRO A 291 8.94 6.06 29.47
C PRO A 291 9.90 5.93 28.28
N ALA A 292 11.16 5.57 28.51
CA ALA A 292 12.12 5.35 27.42
C ALA A 292 11.72 4.13 26.57
N LEU A 293 11.25 3.06 27.20
CA LEU A 293 10.74 1.88 26.50
C LEU A 293 9.49 2.22 25.70
N ALA A 294 8.53 2.93 26.31
CA ALA A 294 7.33 3.39 25.63
C ALA A 294 7.65 4.27 24.42
N ARG A 295 8.67 5.13 24.49
CA ARG A 295 9.14 5.93 23.35
C ARG A 295 9.71 5.04 22.25
N CYS A 296 10.61 4.12 22.61
CA CYS A 296 11.22 3.17 21.67
C CYS A 296 10.16 2.33 20.96
N LEU A 297 9.17 1.81 21.69
CA LEU A 297 8.03 1.08 21.12
C LEU A 297 7.27 1.89 20.07
N LEU A 298 7.00 3.18 20.35
CA LEU A 298 6.31 4.04 19.39
C LEU A 298 7.18 4.41 18.19
N GLU A 299 8.47 4.64 18.39
CA GLU A 299 9.42 4.90 17.30
C GLU A 299 9.51 3.69 16.35
N GLU A 300 9.63 2.48 16.90
CA GLU A 300 9.65 1.24 16.13
C GLU A 300 8.29 0.96 15.46
N LEU A 301 7.17 1.25 16.14
CA LEU A 301 5.83 1.14 15.56
C LEU A 301 5.65 2.10 14.38
N PHE A 302 6.08 3.36 14.54
CA PHE A 302 5.96 4.39 13.52
C PHE A 302 7.02 4.28 12.42
N ALA A 303 8.04 3.44 12.58
CA ALA A 303 8.88 3.01 11.46
C ALA A 303 8.11 2.08 10.51
N GLY A 304 7.06 1.43 11.01
CA GLY A 304 6.23 0.46 10.28
C GLY A 304 6.69 -0.99 10.47
N PRO A 305 6.00 -1.94 9.83
CA PRO A 305 6.38 -3.36 9.84
C PRO A 305 7.76 -3.58 9.23
N GLY A 306 8.47 -4.63 9.65
CA GLY A 306 9.77 -5.00 9.08
C GLY A 306 9.69 -5.31 7.58
N GLU A 307 10.81 -5.17 6.86
CA GLU A 307 10.83 -5.29 5.38
C GLU A 307 10.28 -6.61 4.83
N LYS A 308 10.37 -7.70 5.61
CA LYS A 308 9.86 -9.03 5.24
C LYS A 308 8.43 -9.29 5.73
N SER A 309 7.88 -8.38 6.51
CA SER A 309 6.53 -8.49 7.07
C SER A 309 5.48 -8.37 5.97
N LEU A 310 4.40 -9.13 6.14
CA LEU A 310 3.21 -9.04 5.28
C LEU A 310 2.14 -8.11 5.89
N LEU A 311 2.40 -7.58 7.08
CA LEU A 311 1.50 -6.66 7.77
C LEU A 311 1.62 -5.24 7.18
N LEU A 312 0.62 -4.42 7.45
CA LEU A 312 0.51 -3.05 6.96
C LEU A 312 0.62 -2.05 8.11
N PRO A 313 1.28 -0.90 7.91
CA PRO A 313 1.29 0.16 8.90
C PRO A 313 -0.14 0.65 9.14
N ALA A 314 -0.60 0.57 10.39
CA ALA A 314 -1.89 1.15 10.79
C ALA A 314 -1.78 2.67 11.01
N VAL A 315 -0.60 3.12 11.42
CA VAL A 315 -0.21 4.53 11.48
C VAL A 315 0.79 4.78 10.34
N PRO A 316 0.63 5.81 9.50
CA PRO A 316 1.59 6.15 8.47
C PRO A 316 3.02 6.23 9.05
N PRO A 317 4.07 5.80 8.34
CA PRO A 317 5.41 5.91 8.91
C PRO A 317 5.86 7.35 9.11
N GLY A 318 6.50 7.68 10.24
CA GLY A 318 6.98 9.03 10.52
C GLY A 318 7.20 9.37 11.99
N GLY A 319 7.81 10.52 12.25
CA GLY A 319 8.04 11.00 13.61
C GLY A 319 6.82 11.73 14.20
N TRP A 320 5.79 10.99 14.62
CA TRP A 320 4.51 11.56 15.07
C TRP A 320 4.44 11.93 16.54
N LEU A 321 5.37 11.44 17.35
CA LEU A 321 5.36 11.69 18.78
C LEU A 321 5.79 13.13 19.10
N ARG A 322 4.94 13.86 19.83
CA ARG A 322 5.28 15.17 20.41
C ARG A 322 5.71 15.01 21.86
N GLU A 323 4.87 14.38 22.67
CA GLU A 323 5.14 14.12 24.08
C GLU A 323 4.61 12.74 24.49
N LEU A 324 5.25 12.15 25.49
CA LEU A 324 4.86 10.87 26.06
C LEU A 324 5.08 10.91 27.57
N ARG A 325 4.06 10.51 28.33
CA ARG A 325 4.15 10.33 29.78
C ARG A 325 3.60 8.96 30.14
N VAL A 326 4.31 8.24 31.01
CA VAL A 326 3.88 6.94 31.52
C VAL A 326 3.85 7.00 33.04
N ASN A 327 2.68 6.78 33.63
CA ASN A 327 2.43 6.86 35.07
C ASN A 327 1.76 5.57 35.54
N GLY A 328 2.54 4.69 36.17
CA GLY A 328 2.06 3.38 36.62
C GLY A 328 1.53 2.54 35.45
N LYS A 329 0.22 2.24 35.50
CA LYS A 329 -0.51 1.48 34.48
C LYS A 329 -1.24 2.35 33.46
N THR A 330 -0.91 3.64 33.37
CA THR A 330 -1.52 4.57 32.42
C THR A 330 -0.44 5.26 31.59
N ALA A 331 -0.77 5.61 30.35
CA ALA A 331 0.07 6.46 29.52
C ALA A 331 -0.74 7.57 28.85
N VAL A 332 -0.08 8.70 28.61
CA VAL A 332 -0.58 9.80 27.78
C VAL A 332 0.38 9.96 26.61
N VAL A 333 -0.12 9.81 25.40
CA VAL A 333 0.63 9.96 24.15
C VAL A 333 0.07 11.18 23.44
N ASP A 334 0.93 12.16 23.19
CA ASP A 334 0.59 13.37 22.48
C ASP A 334 1.21 13.35 21.09
N LEU A 335 0.35 13.38 20.08
CA LEU A 335 0.68 13.22 18.69
C LEU A 335 0.71 14.58 17.98
N LYS A 336 1.54 14.67 16.96
CA LYS A 336 1.63 15.82 16.06
C LYS A 336 0.33 16.02 15.26
N ALA A 337 -0.09 17.27 15.05
CA ALA A 337 -1.34 17.60 14.36
C ALA A 337 -1.36 17.12 12.90
N GLU A 338 -0.18 17.01 12.30
CA GLU A 338 0.06 16.56 10.93
C GLU A 338 -0.38 15.11 10.72
N LEU A 339 -0.56 14.33 11.79
CA LEU A 339 -1.06 12.96 11.69
C LEU A 339 -2.55 12.90 11.34
N GLU A 340 -3.36 13.88 11.73
CA GLU A 340 -4.82 13.86 11.47
C GLU A 340 -5.16 13.83 9.98
N PRO A 341 -4.66 14.73 9.12
CA PRO A 341 -4.95 14.62 7.69
C PRO A 341 -4.33 13.38 7.03
N ALA A 342 -3.42 12.68 7.72
CA ALA A 342 -2.73 11.49 7.21
C ALA A 342 -3.48 10.18 7.51
N VAL A 343 -4.44 10.18 8.43
CA VAL A 343 -5.22 9.00 8.82
C VAL A 343 -6.65 9.14 8.29
N GLN A 344 -7.07 8.20 7.45
CA GLN A 344 -8.45 8.15 6.98
C GLN A 344 -9.39 7.75 8.12
N GLY A 345 -10.63 8.25 8.07
CA GLY A 345 -11.66 7.93 9.04
C GLY A 345 -12.14 6.48 9.05
N GLY A 346 -13.06 6.19 9.97
CA GLY A 346 -13.72 4.90 10.10
C GLY A 346 -12.77 3.81 10.60
N THR A 347 -12.64 2.72 9.85
CA THR A 347 -11.82 1.58 10.25
C THR A 347 -10.33 1.89 10.28
N ALA A 348 -9.83 2.75 9.40
CA ALA A 348 -8.41 3.11 9.37
C ALA A 348 -8.02 3.90 10.64
N GLU A 349 -8.84 4.86 11.05
CA GLU A 349 -8.68 5.58 12.32
C GLU A 349 -8.74 4.65 13.53
N LEU A 350 -9.70 3.72 13.55
CA LEU A 350 -9.82 2.72 14.62
C LEU A 350 -8.53 1.88 14.74
N LEU A 351 -8.01 1.38 13.63
CA LEU A 351 -6.79 0.57 13.61
C LEU A 351 -5.55 1.39 13.98
N ALA A 352 -5.43 2.64 13.52
CA ALA A 352 -4.34 3.54 13.89
C ALA A 352 -4.30 3.78 15.40
N VAL A 353 -5.45 4.10 16.00
CA VAL A 353 -5.58 4.33 17.44
C VAL A 353 -5.23 3.06 18.22
N TYR A 354 -5.85 1.93 17.88
CA TYR A 354 -5.66 0.70 18.65
C TYR A 354 -4.33 -0.01 18.36
N SER A 355 -3.65 0.31 17.26
CA SER A 355 -2.25 -0.07 17.03
C SER A 355 -1.33 0.57 18.08
N ILE A 356 -1.50 1.87 18.35
CA ILE A 356 -0.75 2.58 19.40
C ILE A 356 -1.13 2.05 20.78
N VAL A 357 -2.43 1.98 21.08
CA VAL A 357 -2.94 1.58 22.41
C VAL A 357 -2.50 0.16 22.76
N ASN A 358 -2.73 -0.82 21.88
CA ASN A 358 -2.40 -2.22 22.16
C ASN A 358 -0.89 -2.45 22.22
N THR A 359 -0.10 -1.79 21.36
CA THR A 359 1.37 -1.87 21.41
C THR A 359 1.90 -1.39 22.77
N LEU A 360 1.45 -0.24 23.26
CA LEU A 360 1.89 0.23 24.58
C LEU A 360 1.35 -0.64 25.71
N ALA A 361 0.07 -1.00 25.67
CA ALA A 361 -0.58 -1.73 26.75
C ALA A 361 0.01 -3.13 26.96
N VAL A 362 0.25 -3.88 25.89
CA VAL A 362 0.78 -5.25 25.98
C VAL A 362 2.23 -5.26 26.46
N ASN A 363 3.07 -4.39 25.93
CA ASN A 363 4.50 -4.41 26.25
C ASN A 363 4.82 -3.79 27.62
N LEU A 364 3.93 -2.95 28.18
CA LEU A 364 4.18 -2.23 29.43
C LEU A 364 3.20 -2.60 30.55
N ASP A 365 2.25 -3.50 30.32
CA ASP A 365 1.14 -3.82 31.23
C ASP A 365 0.33 -2.56 31.63
N LEU A 366 -0.13 -1.81 30.62
CA LEU A 366 -0.99 -0.65 30.85
C LEU A 366 -2.47 -1.05 30.80
N GLU A 367 -3.26 -0.47 31.68
CA GLU A 367 -4.72 -0.59 31.70
C GLU A 367 -5.38 0.40 30.75
N THR A 368 -4.81 1.61 30.63
CA THR A 368 -5.33 2.64 29.74
C THR A 368 -4.23 3.47 29.08
N VAL A 369 -4.54 3.95 27.87
CA VAL A 369 -3.72 4.91 27.13
C VAL A 369 -4.61 6.06 26.67
N THR A 370 -4.23 7.29 26.97
CA THR A 370 -4.90 8.49 26.47
C THR A 370 -4.12 9.03 25.28
N LEU A 371 -4.80 9.23 24.15
CA LEU A 371 -4.21 9.90 22.99
C LEU A 371 -4.66 11.35 22.95
N LEU A 372 -3.73 12.26 22.66
CA LEU A 372 -3.96 13.68 22.38
C LEU A 372 -3.39 14.01 21.01
N VAL A 373 -3.90 15.07 20.39
CA VAL A 373 -3.32 15.63 19.19
C VAL A 373 -3.04 17.11 19.42
N ALA A 374 -1.78 17.51 19.23
CA ALA A 374 -1.28 18.83 19.57
C ALA A 374 -1.62 19.27 21.02
N GLY A 375 -1.77 18.32 21.95
CA GLY A 375 -2.10 18.55 23.35
C GLY A 375 -3.58 18.85 23.60
N GLU A 376 -4.43 18.76 22.58
CA GLU A 376 -5.85 19.03 22.68
C GLU A 376 -6.66 17.74 22.90
N LYS A 377 -7.65 17.82 23.79
CA LYS A 377 -8.70 16.80 23.93
C LYS A 377 -9.82 17.07 22.92
N GLY A 378 -10.61 16.05 22.59
CA GLY A 378 -11.75 16.16 21.69
C GLY A 378 -11.38 16.13 20.20
N ARG A 379 -10.10 15.95 19.89
CA ARG A 379 -9.57 15.80 18.52
C ARG A 379 -9.85 14.39 17.99
N THR A 380 -9.59 14.16 16.71
CA THR A 380 -9.75 12.86 16.04
C THR A 380 -8.57 12.65 15.10
N LEU A 381 -8.16 11.41 14.83
CA LEU A 381 -7.17 11.18 13.77
C LEU A 381 -7.81 11.13 12.37
N GLY A 382 -9.10 10.82 12.26
CA GLY A 382 -9.80 10.63 10.98
C GLY A 382 -11.29 10.98 11.02
N GLY A 383 -11.75 11.68 12.07
CA GLY A 383 -13.11 12.23 12.18
C GLY A 383 -14.17 11.33 12.82
N HIS A 384 -13.83 10.14 13.29
CA HIS A 384 -14.78 9.13 13.80
C HIS A 384 -14.55 8.73 15.26
N LEU A 385 -13.30 8.79 15.75
CA LEU A 385 -12.99 8.47 17.14
C LEU A 385 -12.49 9.72 17.88
N VAL A 386 -13.30 10.19 18.83
CA VAL A 386 -12.93 11.33 19.67
C VAL A 386 -11.88 10.90 20.69
N LEU A 387 -10.74 11.59 20.67
CA LEU A 387 -9.59 11.38 21.53
C LEU A 387 -9.60 12.30 22.77
N GLY A 388 -8.73 12.01 23.74
CA GLY A 388 -8.57 12.79 24.97
C GLY A 388 -9.16 12.16 26.22
N GLU A 389 -9.92 11.07 26.08
CA GLU A 389 -10.35 10.20 27.17
C GLU A 389 -9.49 8.92 27.23
N PRO A 390 -9.33 8.28 28.40
CA PRO A 390 -8.55 7.04 28.53
C PRO A 390 -9.16 5.89 27.71
N LEU A 391 -8.35 5.28 26.84
CA LEU A 391 -8.73 4.13 26.03
C LEU A 391 -8.19 2.85 26.65
N THR A 392 -9.05 1.84 26.80
CA THR A 392 -8.63 0.48 27.18
C THR A 392 -8.15 -0.30 25.96
N PRO A 393 -7.14 -1.18 26.09
CA PRO A 393 -6.72 -2.04 25.00
C PRO A 393 -7.86 -2.94 24.50
N ARG A 394 -7.92 -3.15 23.19
CA ARG A 394 -8.93 -3.95 22.50
C ARG A 394 -8.31 -5.25 22.03
N PHE A 395 -8.39 -6.27 22.88
CA PHE A 395 -7.81 -7.60 22.65
C PHE A 395 -8.51 -8.37 21.53
N ASP A 396 -9.80 -8.08 21.30
CA ASP A 396 -10.59 -8.61 20.19
C ASP A 396 -10.03 -8.21 18.81
N LEU A 397 -9.37 -7.05 18.72
CA LEU A 397 -8.73 -6.59 17.48
C LEU A 397 -7.40 -7.28 17.22
N ILE A 398 -6.74 -7.84 18.24
CA ILE A 398 -5.39 -8.42 18.13
C ILE A 398 -5.37 -9.96 18.18
N GLY A 399 -6.54 -10.60 18.15
CA GLY A 399 -6.65 -12.06 18.13
C GLY A 399 -6.18 -12.76 19.41
N GLU A 400 -5.96 -12.01 20.49
CA GLU A 400 -5.60 -12.55 21.80
C GLU A 400 -6.89 -12.65 22.64
N ASN A 401 -7.45 -13.86 22.79
CA ASN A 401 -8.50 -14.08 23.80
C ASN A 401 -7.85 -14.07 25.18
N ARG A 402 -8.19 -13.09 26.01
CA ARG A 402 -7.84 -13.09 27.44
C ARG A 402 -8.75 -14.03 28.23
#